data_AF-A0A5E4KFA8-F1
#
_entry.id   AF-A0A5E4KFA8-F1
#
_cell.length_a   1.000
_cell.length_b   1.000
_cell.length_c   1.000
_cell.angle_alpha   90.00
_cell.angle_beta   90.00
_cell.angle_gamma   90.00
#
_symmetry.space_group_name_H-M   'P 1'
#
loop_
_entity.id
_entity.type
_entity.pdbx_description
1 polymer ?
#
loop_
_entity_poly.entity_id
_entity_poly.type
_entity_poly.pdbx_seq_one_letter_code
_entity_poly.pdbx_strand_id
1 'polypeptide(L)'
;MGEETYKCPKCGSNDSVWRGYRYNKSGKKRLRKCKNCGSKFSPDDGFLRRRFQKKHIVEAISLYQSGLSLSKVKDHMWQQHGVKVSRWMILLWCRDYSMKINNFTKTLTLEIKGGMYMLMARALPMDDANGSCTANT
;
A
#
# COMPACT_ATOMS: atom_id res chain seq x y z
N MET A 1 -11.70 6.70 -23.09
CA MET A 1 -11.23 7.47 -21.93
C MET A 1 -12.12 7.10 -20.76
N GLY A 2 -11.63 6.31 -19.81
CA GLY A 2 -12.45 5.86 -18.68
C GLY A 2 -12.71 7.02 -17.73
N GLU A 3 -13.98 7.34 -17.52
CA GLU A 3 -14.39 8.39 -16.59
C GLU A 3 -14.21 7.85 -15.16
N GLU A 4 -13.16 8.29 -14.46
CA GLU A 4 -12.93 7.94 -13.06
C GLU A 4 -14.05 8.56 -12.20
N THR A 5 -15.11 7.77 -11.96
CA THR A 5 -16.21 8.17 -11.08
C THR A 5 -15.81 7.95 -9.62
N TYR A 6 -15.64 9.06 -8.89
CA TYR A 6 -15.26 9.02 -7.48
C TYR A 6 -16.49 8.88 -6.59
N LYS A 7 -16.75 7.66 -6.12
CA LYS A 7 -17.87 7.35 -5.23
C LYS A 7 -17.66 7.95 -3.83
N CYS A 8 -18.70 8.63 -3.34
CA CYS A 8 -18.71 9.18 -1.99
C CYS A 8 -18.78 8.06 -0.94
N PRO A 9 -17.85 7.98 0.03
CA PRO A 9 -17.86 6.93 1.04
C PRO A 9 -19.00 7.07 2.07
N LYS A 10 -19.63 8.25 2.17
CA LYS A 10 -20.71 8.50 3.14
C LYS A 10 -22.10 8.15 2.60
N CYS A 11 -22.39 8.51 1.34
CA CYS A 11 -23.73 8.34 0.76
C CYS A 11 -23.74 7.52 -0.54
N GLY A 12 -22.59 7.06 -1.03
CA GLY A 12 -22.51 6.24 -2.24
C GLY A 12 -22.75 6.97 -3.57
N SER A 13 -23.05 8.27 -3.56
CA SER A 13 -23.23 9.06 -4.79
C SER A 13 -21.92 9.21 -5.56
N ASN A 14 -21.99 9.16 -6.89
CA ASN A 14 -20.87 9.41 -7.79
C ASN A 14 -20.69 10.90 -8.12
N ASP A 15 -21.64 11.75 -7.70
CA ASP A 15 -21.58 13.20 -7.94
C ASP A 15 -20.68 13.88 -6.89
N SER A 16 -19.42 13.99 -7.26
CA SER A 16 -18.39 14.66 -6.47
C SER A 16 -17.59 15.63 -7.33
N VAL A 17 -17.15 16.73 -6.72
CA VAL A 17 -16.35 17.77 -7.37
C VAL A 17 -15.00 17.95 -6.68
N TRP A 18 -14.03 18.43 -7.45
CA TRP A 18 -12.75 18.86 -6.92
C TRP A 18 -12.94 20.07 -6.00
N ARG A 19 -12.36 20.01 -4.79
CA ARG A 19 -12.41 21.11 -3.81
C ARG A 19 -11.04 21.69 -3.48
N GLY A 20 -9.95 20.95 -3.72
CA GLY A 20 -8.59 21.39 -3.46
C GLY A 20 -7.70 20.27 -2.93
N TYR A 21 -6.81 20.61 -2.01
CA TYR A 21 -5.81 19.69 -1.45
C TYR A 21 -5.84 19.66 0.08
N ARG A 22 -5.52 18.49 0.64
CA ARG A 22 -5.14 18.28 2.04
C ARG A 22 -3.63 18.10 2.10
N TYR A 23 -2.96 18.81 3.00
CA TYR A 23 -1.52 18.70 3.20
C TYR A 23 -1.24 17.91 4.49
N ASN A 24 -0.47 16.82 4.36
CA ASN A 24 -0.01 16.00 5.46
C ASN A 24 1.52 15.82 5.37
N LYS A 25 2.14 15.19 6.38
CA LYS A 25 3.56 14.78 6.34
C LYS A 25 3.89 13.84 5.16
N SER A 26 2.91 13.05 4.70
CA SER A 26 3.03 12.20 3.51
C SER A 26 2.86 12.95 2.18
N GLY A 27 2.63 14.26 2.21
CA GLY A 27 2.50 15.11 1.04
C GLY A 27 1.08 15.65 0.81
N LYS A 28 0.87 16.21 -0.38
CA LYS A 28 -0.42 16.76 -0.82
C LYS A 28 -1.33 15.64 -1.33
N LYS A 29 -2.54 15.55 -0.78
CA LYS A 29 -3.60 14.64 -1.25
C LYS A 29 -4.76 15.44 -1.80
N ARG A 30 -5.34 14.99 -2.92
CA ARG A 30 -6.51 15.66 -3.48
C ARG A 30 -7.73 15.46 -2.57
N LEU A 31 -8.53 16.52 -2.46
CA LEU A 31 -9.76 16.52 -1.68
C LEU A 31 -10.95 16.77 -2.62
N ARG A 32 -11.94 15.89 -2.53
CA ARG A 32 -13.22 15.99 -3.23
C ARG A 32 -14.33 16.34 -2.25
N LYS A 33 -15.38 16.98 -2.75
CA LYS A 33 -16.63 17.23 -2.04
C LYS A 33 -17.76 16.55 -2.79
N CYS A 34 -18.54 15.73 -2.09
CA CYS A 34 -19.79 15.20 -2.63
C CYS A 34 -20.82 16.32 -2.74
N LYS A 35 -21.49 16.47 -3.89
CA LYS A 35 -22.57 17.44 -4.06
C LYS A 35 -23.83 17.01 -3.32
N ASN A 36 -24.13 15.71 -3.29
CA ASN A 36 -25.34 15.19 -2.68
C ASN A 36 -25.37 15.34 -1.14
N CYS A 37 -24.32 14.92 -0.44
CA CYS A 37 -24.30 14.97 1.04
C CYS A 37 -23.35 16.02 1.63
N GLY A 38 -22.69 16.83 0.78
CA GLY A 38 -21.75 17.86 1.19
C GLY A 38 -20.44 17.37 1.82
N SER A 39 -20.28 16.05 2.03
CA SER A 39 -19.12 15.49 2.73
C SER A 39 -17.83 15.60 1.90
N LYS A 40 -16.70 15.73 2.60
CA LYS A 40 -15.37 15.88 1.98
C LYS A 40 -14.61 14.57 2.17
N PHE A 41 -14.01 14.07 1.10
CA PHE A 41 -13.22 12.85 1.14
C PHE A 41 -12.03 12.93 0.20
N SER A 42 -11.00 12.14 0.48
CA SER A 42 -9.89 11.92 -0.44
C SER A 42 -10.13 10.60 -1.17
N PRO A 43 -10.02 10.57 -2.51
CA PRO A 43 -10.04 9.33 -3.27
C PRO A 43 -9.06 8.29 -2.72
N ASP A 44 -9.46 7.02 -2.79
CA ASP A 44 -8.55 5.93 -2.46
C ASP A 44 -7.63 5.66 -3.67
N ASP A 45 -6.36 6.01 -3.53
CA ASP A 45 -5.29 5.76 -4.49
C ASP A 45 -4.50 4.48 -4.15
N GLY A 46 -5.02 3.63 -3.26
CA GLY A 46 -4.34 2.46 -2.72
C GLY A 46 -3.38 2.77 -1.56
N PHE A 47 -3.15 4.07 -1.29
CA PHE A 47 -2.29 4.59 -0.21
C PHE A 47 -3.10 5.43 0.78
N LEU A 48 -4.41 5.22 0.86
CA LEU A 48 -5.27 5.92 1.83
C LEU A 48 -4.78 5.66 3.27
N ARG A 49 -4.84 6.71 4.11
CA ARG A 49 -4.43 6.68 5.53
C ARG A 49 -2.96 6.29 5.82
N ARG A 50 -2.10 6.15 4.80
CA ARG A 50 -0.66 5.92 5.02
C ARG A 50 0.05 7.20 5.50
N ARG A 51 0.93 7.03 6.51
CA ARG A 51 1.75 8.11 7.10
C ARG A 51 2.98 8.43 6.26
N PHE A 52 3.45 7.46 5.47
CA PHE A 52 4.61 7.58 4.59
C PHE A 52 4.18 7.96 3.18
N GLN A 53 5.09 8.56 2.42
CA GLN A 53 4.84 8.90 1.02
C GLN A 53 4.72 7.63 0.18
N LYS A 54 3.89 7.68 -0.86
CA LYS A 54 3.69 6.54 -1.78
C LYS A 54 5.02 6.03 -2.36
N LYS A 55 5.93 6.94 -2.71
CA LYS A 55 7.24 6.62 -3.29
C LYS A 55 8.05 5.70 -2.37
N HIS A 56 8.18 6.09 -1.11
CA HIS A 56 8.92 5.33 -0.09
C HIS A 56 8.34 3.93 0.16
N ILE A 57 7.01 3.81 0.16
CA ILE A 57 6.34 2.52 0.36
C ILE A 57 6.62 1.59 -0.83
N VAL A 58 6.45 2.10 -2.05
CA VAL A 58 6.66 1.32 -3.27
C VAL A 58 8.12 0.89 -3.39
N GLU A 59 9.06 1.80 -3.14
CA GLU A 59 10.50 1.51 -3.17
C GLU A 59 10.90 0.45 -2.14
N ALA A 60 10.42 0.55 -0.90
CA ALA A 60 10.71 -0.45 0.11
C ALA A 60 10.20 -1.84 -0.28
N ILE A 61 9.00 -1.92 -0.87
CA ILE A 61 8.43 -3.18 -1.35
C ILE A 61 9.24 -3.72 -2.53
N SER A 62 9.61 -2.88 -3.51
CA SER A 62 10.40 -3.33 -4.67
C SER A 62 11.76 -3.86 -4.25
N LEU A 63 12.45 -3.17 -3.33
CA LEU A 63 13.74 -3.60 -2.79
C LEU A 63 13.64 -4.96 -2.08
N TYR A 64 12.60 -5.14 -1.28
CA TYR A 64 12.34 -6.43 -0.62
C TYR A 64 12.06 -7.54 -1.65
N GLN A 65 11.25 -7.25 -2.67
CA GLN A 65 10.96 -8.20 -3.77
C GLN A 65 12.20 -8.55 -4.60
N SER A 66 13.15 -7.62 -4.73
CA SER A 66 14.47 -7.89 -5.33
C SER A 66 15.37 -8.80 -4.48
N GLY A 67 14.92 -9.21 -3.29
CA GLY A 67 15.62 -10.15 -2.41
C GLY A 67 16.44 -9.49 -1.30
N LEU A 68 16.33 -8.18 -1.08
CA LEU A 68 17.01 -7.52 0.04
C LEU A 68 16.34 -7.88 1.37
N SER A 69 17.15 -8.12 2.39
CA SER A 69 16.63 -8.33 3.75
C SER A 69 15.99 -7.06 4.30
N LEU A 70 15.02 -7.21 5.22
CA LEU A 70 14.32 -6.07 5.84
C LEU A 70 15.28 -5.07 6.52
N SER A 71 16.39 -5.55 7.06
CA SER A 71 17.45 -4.69 7.62
C SER A 71 18.10 -3.83 6.54
N LYS A 72 18.52 -4.43 5.41
CA LYS A 72 19.11 -3.70 4.28
C LYS A 72 18.14 -2.69 3.67
N VAL A 73 16.87 -3.06 3.52
CA VAL A 73 15.84 -2.13 3.04
C VAL A 73 15.70 -0.94 3.99
N LYS A 74 15.62 -1.19 5.30
CA LYS A 74 15.55 -0.13 6.31
C LYS A 74 16.76 0.82 6.22
N ASP A 75 17.97 0.26 6.10
CA ASP A 75 19.19 1.06 6.03
C ASP A 75 19.24 1.89 4.74
N HIS A 76 18.82 1.31 3.60
CA HIS A 76 18.64 2.04 2.33
C HIS A 76 17.67 3.22 2.48
N MET A 77 16.51 3.01 3.12
CA MET A 77 15.52 4.08 3.34
C MET A 77 16.06 5.22 4.21
N TRP A 78 16.90 4.91 5.18
CA TRP A 78 17.57 5.91 6.01
C TRP A 78 18.65 6.66 5.23
N GLN A 79 19.48 5.96 4.46
CA GLN A 79 20.59 6.56 3.72
C GLN A 79 20.13 7.43 2.54
N GLN A 80 19.16 6.95 1.75
CA GLN A 80 18.73 7.65 0.53
C GLN A 80 17.72 8.77 0.82
N HIS A 81 16.83 8.57 1.77
CA HIS A 81 15.68 9.48 1.98
C HIS A 81 15.65 10.11 3.37
N GLY A 82 16.56 9.72 4.29
CA GLY A 82 16.52 10.18 5.68
C GLY A 82 15.29 9.70 6.46
N VAL A 83 14.58 8.68 5.96
CA VAL A 83 13.31 8.23 6.55
C VAL A 83 13.57 7.08 7.51
N LYS A 84 13.27 7.29 8.79
CA LYS A 84 13.28 6.22 9.80
C LYS A 84 12.03 5.36 9.65
N VAL A 85 12.22 4.11 9.21
CA VAL A 85 11.18 3.08 9.12
C VAL A 85 11.60 1.91 10.01
N SER A 86 10.65 1.21 10.64
CA SER A 86 10.97 -0.04 11.35
C SER A 86 10.93 -1.22 10.38
N ARG A 87 11.75 -2.25 10.62
CA ARG A 87 11.70 -3.51 9.83
C ARG A 87 10.30 -4.10 9.76
N TRP A 88 9.57 -4.03 10.89
CA TRP A 88 8.19 -4.48 11.01
C TRP A 88 7.24 -3.71 10.08
N MET A 89 7.40 -2.39 9.97
CA MET A 89 6.57 -1.57 9.06
C MET A 89 6.77 -1.95 7.59
N ILE A 90 8.01 -2.25 7.19
CA ILE A 90 8.34 -2.72 5.83
C ILE A 90 7.64 -4.07 5.56
N LEU A 91 7.70 -4.99 6.53
CA LEU A 91 7.03 -6.28 6.42
C LEU A 91 5.50 -6.13 6.32
N LEU A 92 4.90 -5.24 7.11
CA LEU A 92 3.47 -4.94 7.04
C LEU A 92 3.08 -4.38 5.66
N TRP A 93 3.88 -3.51 5.06
CA TRP A 93 3.61 -3.06 3.70
C TRP A 93 3.64 -4.22 2.70
N CYS A 94 4.66 -5.07 2.75
CA CYS A 94 4.75 -6.22 1.86
C CYS A 94 3.52 -7.13 1.99
N ARG A 95 3.08 -7.41 3.22
CA ARG A 95 1.86 -8.21 3.49
C ARG A 95 0.60 -7.54 2.98
N ASP A 96 0.36 -6.29 3.36
CA ASP A 96 -0.83 -5.52 2.99
C ASP A 96 -0.99 -5.43 1.47
N TYR A 97 0.10 -5.08 0.76
CA TYR A 97 0.05 -4.91 -0.69
C TYR A 97 0.04 -6.25 -1.43
N SER A 98 0.68 -7.30 -0.91
CA SER A 98 0.52 -8.66 -1.44
C SER A 98 -0.95 -9.12 -1.39
N MET A 99 -1.64 -8.90 -0.26
CA MET A 99 -3.07 -9.21 -0.15
C MET A 99 -3.94 -8.39 -1.11
N LYS A 100 -3.67 -7.09 -1.24
CA LYS A 100 -4.41 -6.23 -2.20
C LYS A 100 -4.23 -6.70 -3.63
N ILE A 101 -3.00 -7.04 -4.03
CA ILE A 101 -2.71 -7.56 -5.37
C ILE A 101 -3.41 -8.91 -5.56
N ASN A 102 -3.35 -9.81 -4.58
CA ASN A 102 -4.02 -11.12 -4.66
C ASN A 102 -5.54 -10.98 -4.83
N ASN A 103 -6.18 -10.09 -4.07
CA ASN A 103 -7.61 -9.82 -4.22
C ASN A 103 -7.95 -9.28 -5.61
N PHE A 104 -7.12 -8.37 -6.13
CA PHE A 104 -7.28 -7.87 -7.49
C PHE A 104 -7.08 -8.96 -8.54
N THR A 105 -6.04 -9.79 -8.42
CA THR A 105 -5.79 -10.90 -9.34
C THR A 105 -6.89 -11.95 -9.29
N LYS A 106 -7.48 -12.23 -8.11
CA LYS A 106 -8.64 -13.13 -8.00
C LYS A 106 -9.83 -12.62 -8.80
N THR A 107 -10.14 -11.33 -8.70
CA THR A 107 -11.21 -10.71 -9.50
C THR A 107 -10.91 -10.83 -10.99
N LEU A 108 -9.66 -10.60 -11.42
CA LEU A 108 -9.26 -10.76 -12.82
C LEU A 108 -9.30 -12.21 -13.31
N THR A 109 -8.90 -13.19 -12.48
CA THR A 109 -8.95 -14.61 -12.85
C THR A 109 -10.37 -15.13 -13.03
N LEU A 110 -11.37 -14.50 -12.40
CA LEU A 110 -12.78 -14.84 -12.61
C LEU A 110 -13.28 -14.35 -13.99
N GLU A 111 -12.69 -13.28 -14.52
CA GLU A 111 -13.03 -12.71 -15.83
C GLU A 111 -12.26 -13.39 -16.98
N ILE A 112 -11.09 -13.94 -16.71
CA ILE A 112 -10.25 -14.65 -17.69
C ILE A 112 -10.31 -16.16 -17.41
N LYS A 113 -11.35 -16.84 -17.93
CA LYS A 113 -11.43 -18.32 -17.94
C LYS A 113 -10.41 -19.00 -18.91
N GLY A 114 -9.25 -18.38 -19.14
CA GLY A 114 -8.24 -18.87 -20.08
C GLY A 114 -6.82 -18.65 -19.56
N GLY A 115 -6.22 -19.71 -19.01
CA GLY A 115 -4.78 -20.05 -18.93
C GLY A 115 -3.69 -18.99 -18.62
N MET A 116 -2.88 -19.32 -17.58
CA MET A 116 -1.52 -18.82 -17.21
C MET A 116 -1.44 -17.51 -16.39
N TYR A 117 -0.68 -17.34 -15.29
CA TYR A 117 0.51 -17.99 -14.69
C TYR A 117 0.55 -17.68 -13.15
N MET A 118 0.92 -18.58 -12.22
CA MET A 118 2.25 -19.18 -11.91
C MET A 118 3.39 -18.21 -11.50
N LEU A 119 3.17 -17.14 -10.71
CA LEU A 119 4.27 -16.47 -9.97
C LEU A 119 4.01 -16.12 -8.50
N MET A 120 2.84 -16.39 -7.91
CA MET A 120 2.64 -16.14 -6.46
C MET A 120 3.15 -17.28 -5.55
N ALA A 121 3.69 -18.36 -6.12
CA ALA A 121 4.14 -19.54 -5.38
C ALA A 121 5.65 -19.63 -5.17
N ARG A 122 6.39 -18.51 -5.13
CA ARG A 122 7.63 -18.52 -4.36
C ARG A 122 7.23 -18.36 -2.91
N ALA A 123 7.10 -19.51 -2.24
CA ALA A 123 6.85 -19.65 -0.82
C ALA A 123 7.55 -18.51 -0.06
N LEU A 124 6.75 -17.65 0.59
CA LEU A 124 7.27 -16.93 1.74
C LEU A 124 7.51 -18.04 2.78
N PRO A 125 8.75 -18.37 3.14
CA PRO A 125 8.93 -19.10 4.39
C PRO A 125 8.32 -18.21 5.48
N MET A 126 7.24 -18.70 6.09
CA MET A 126 6.91 -18.28 7.43
C MET A 126 8.03 -18.86 8.30
N ASP A 127 9.14 -18.13 8.40
CA ASP A 127 10.12 -18.45 9.42
C ASP A 127 9.50 -18.05 10.76
N ASP A 128 8.89 -19.03 11.41
CA ASP A 128 8.64 -19.10 12.83
C ASP A 128 9.98 -19.07 13.57
N ALA A 129 10.68 -17.94 13.54
CA ALA A 129 11.81 -17.68 14.41
C ALA A 129 11.31 -16.89 15.63
N ASN A 130 10.65 -17.63 16.53
CA ASN A 130 10.70 -17.32 17.95
C ASN A 130 12.19 -17.29 18.36
N GLY A 131 12.80 -16.12 18.25
CA GLY A 131 14.10 -15.82 18.84
C GLY A 131 13.94 -15.80 20.35
N SER A 132 14.04 -16.98 20.94
CA SER A 132 14.44 -17.23 22.32
C SER A 132 15.47 -16.18 22.77
N CYS A 133 15.08 -15.35 23.72
CA CYS A 133 16.02 -14.60 24.54
C CYS A 133 16.70 -15.59 25.49
N THR A 134 17.86 -16.14 25.13
CA THR A 134 18.80 -16.65 26.13
C THR A 134 19.65 -15.48 26.59
N ALA A 135 19.28 -14.93 27.75
CA ALA A 135 20.15 -14.04 28.51
C ALA A 135 21.28 -14.88 29.10
N ASN A 136 22.51 -14.62 28.67
CA ASN A 136 23.71 -14.97 29.41
C ASN A 136 24.31 -13.67 29.96
N THR A 137 24.19 -13.46 31.27
CA THR A 137 25.23 -12.95 32.17
C THR A 137 24.83 -13.37 33.58
#